data_AF-A0AAP3CU05-F1
#
_entry.id   AF-A0AAP3CU05-F1
#
_cell.length_a   1.000
_cell.length_b   1.000
_cell.length_c   1.000
_cell.angle_alpha   90.00
_cell.angle_beta   90.00
_cell.angle_gamma   90.00
#
_symmetry.space_group_name_H-M   'P 1'
#
loop_
_entity.id
_entity.type
_entity.pdbx_description
1 polymer ?
#
loop_
_entity_poly.entity_id
_entity_poly.type
_entity_poly.pdbx_seq_one_letter_code
_entity_poly.pdbx_strand_id
1 'polypeptide(L)'
;MNRLLLAGWTFFILLSVCTESFSDMVVSQTVTFHFHPHPDLYQFLDMDFAQLTTPEAVIQKIGHAFSFFVLTYLLWKQWNNIKWASAGAFMFAVFTEIIQLFFSRNGCIRDVLIDSVGIALFIGLFGLAKRKRHEMYEKY
;
A
#
# COMPACT_ATOMS: atom_id res chain seq x y z
N MET A 1 20.42 -4.85 -7.82
CA MET A 1 19.32 -5.81 -7.54
C MET A 1 18.11 -5.12 -6.88
N ASN A 2 18.27 -4.41 -5.76
CA ASN A 2 17.14 -3.76 -5.05
C ASN A 2 16.33 -2.77 -5.90
N ARG A 3 16.96 -2.05 -6.83
CA ARG A 3 16.27 -1.09 -7.73
C ARG A 3 15.29 -1.76 -8.70
N LEU A 4 15.65 -2.94 -9.24
CA LEU A 4 14.77 -3.69 -10.14
C LEU A 4 13.58 -4.27 -9.38
N LEU A 5 13.82 -4.76 -8.16
CA LEU A 5 12.75 -5.25 -7.27
C LEU A 5 11.81 -4.11 -6.87
N LEU A 6 12.35 -2.94 -6.53
CA LEU A 6 11.55 -1.75 -6.25
C LEU A 6 10.71 -1.36 -7.47
N ALA A 7 11.31 -1.26 -8.65
CA ALA A 7 10.59 -0.92 -9.88
C ALA A 7 9.49 -1.94 -10.20
N GLY A 8 9.80 -3.24 -10.10
CA GLY A 8 8.82 -4.31 -10.32
C GLY A 8 7.68 -4.29 -9.30
N TRP A 9 7.99 -4.03 -8.02
CA TRP A 9 6.98 -3.93 -6.97
C TRP A 9 6.08 -2.70 -7.15
N THR A 10 6.66 -1.54 -7.47
CA THR A 10 5.90 -0.33 -7.79
C THR A 10 5.00 -0.56 -9.01
N PHE A 11 5.52 -1.22 -10.05
CA PHE A 11 4.72 -1.57 -11.23
C PHE A 11 3.57 -2.51 -10.88
N PHE A 12 3.82 -3.53 -10.05
CA PHE A 12 2.78 -4.44 -9.57
C PHE A 12 1.67 -3.73 -8.79
N ILE A 13 2.03 -2.78 -7.90
CA ILE A 13 1.04 -1.98 -7.17
C ILE A 13 0.22 -1.13 -8.16
N LEU A 14 0.87 -0.44 -9.09
CA LEU A 14 0.16 0.38 -10.09
C LEU A 14 -0.81 -0.46 -10.93
N LEU A 15 -0.37 -1.63 -11.41
CA LEU A 15 -1.22 -2.53 -12.18
C LEU A 15 -2.42 -3.00 -11.36
N SER A 16 -2.20 -3.36 -10.09
CA SER A 16 -3.25 -3.81 -9.15
C SER A 16 -4.24 -2.69 -8.79
N VAL A 17 -3.80 -1.44 -8.82
CA VAL A 17 -4.60 -0.23 -8.55
C VAL A 17 -5.43 0.15 -9.77
N CYS A 18 -4.88 0.04 -10.96
CA CYS A 18 -5.58 0.33 -12.21
C CYS A 18 -6.62 -0.73 -12.58
N THR A 19 -6.51 -1.96 -12.07
CA THR A 19 -7.56 -2.98 -12.27
C THR A 19 -8.82 -2.65 -11.48
N GLU A 20 -9.96 -2.81 -12.15
CA GLU A 20 -11.31 -2.61 -11.58
C GLU A 20 -11.55 -3.51 -10.36
N SER A 21 -11.13 -4.78 -10.46
CA SER A 21 -11.30 -5.79 -9.42
C SER A 21 -10.02 -6.56 -9.18
N PHE A 22 -9.47 -6.42 -7.97
CA PHE A 22 -8.32 -7.23 -7.55
C PHE A 22 -8.71 -8.71 -7.41
N SER A 23 -9.94 -8.99 -6.99
CA SER A 23 -10.45 -10.37 -6.89
C SER A 23 -10.44 -11.04 -8.26
N ASP A 24 -10.91 -10.35 -9.31
CA ASP A 24 -10.96 -10.90 -10.67
C ASP A 24 -9.57 -11.04 -11.28
N MET A 25 -8.65 -10.12 -10.98
CA MET A 25 -7.25 -10.25 -11.38
C MET A 25 -6.59 -11.49 -10.75
N VAL A 26 -6.87 -11.78 -9.47
CA VAL A 26 -6.22 -12.87 -8.73
C VAL A 26 -6.89 -14.22 -8.97
N VAL A 27 -8.22 -14.26 -8.96
CA VAL A 27 -9.01 -15.50 -9.05
C VAL A 27 -9.28 -15.87 -10.50
N SER A 28 -9.68 -14.90 -11.32
CA SER A 28 -10.10 -15.14 -12.70
C SER A 28 -9.02 -14.80 -13.73
N GLN A 29 -7.89 -14.24 -13.30
CA GLN A 29 -6.81 -13.74 -14.17
C GLN A 29 -7.28 -12.70 -15.20
N THR A 30 -8.40 -12.03 -14.90
CA THR A 30 -9.01 -11.04 -15.78
C THR A 30 -8.60 -9.65 -15.32
N VAL A 31 -7.97 -8.90 -16.23
CA VAL A 31 -7.51 -7.54 -15.98
C VAL A 31 -8.42 -6.61 -16.79
N THR A 32 -9.47 -6.10 -16.15
CA THR A 32 -10.37 -5.12 -16.77
C THR A 32 -10.01 -3.72 -16.28
N PHE A 33 -9.93 -2.78 -17.22
CA PHE A 33 -9.65 -1.37 -16.95
C PHE A 33 -10.86 -0.54 -17.37
N HIS A 34 -11.55 0.07 -16.40
CA HIS A 34 -12.64 1.00 -16.67
C HIS A 34 -12.23 2.41 -16.24
N PHE A 35 -11.77 3.22 -17.19
CA PHE A 35 -11.37 4.59 -16.90
C PHE A 35 -12.59 5.53 -16.88
N HIS A 36 -12.85 6.14 -15.74
CA HIS A 36 -13.86 7.16 -15.51
C HIS A 36 -13.19 8.54 -15.32
N PRO A 37 -13.25 9.44 -16.32
CA PRO A 37 -12.58 10.75 -16.27
C PRO A 37 -13.21 11.74 -15.28
N HIS A 38 -14.43 11.48 -14.79
CA HIS A 38 -15.16 12.36 -13.86
C HIS A 38 -15.54 11.56 -12.60
N PRO A 39 -14.56 11.16 -11.76
CA PRO A 39 -14.88 10.49 -10.52
C PRO A 39 -15.53 11.46 -9.52
N ASP A 40 -16.43 10.94 -8.70
CA ASP A 40 -16.99 11.72 -7.61
C ASP A 40 -15.97 11.82 -6.47
N LEU A 41 -15.35 12.99 -6.33
CA LEU A 41 -14.34 13.24 -5.30
C LEU A 41 -14.91 13.18 -3.87
N TYR A 42 -16.23 13.29 -3.69
CA TYR A 42 -16.84 13.14 -2.37
C TYR A 42 -16.72 11.70 -1.84
N GLN A 43 -16.64 10.71 -2.73
CA GLN A 43 -16.41 9.30 -2.35
C GLN A 43 -15.04 9.08 -1.71
N PHE A 44 -14.05 9.93 -2.02
CA PHE A 44 -12.72 9.85 -1.41
C PHE A 44 -12.75 10.12 0.10
N LEU A 45 -13.69 10.96 0.55
CA LEU A 45 -13.87 11.31 1.97
C LEU A 45 -14.84 10.39 2.70
N ASP A 46 -15.47 9.45 2.00
CA ASP A 46 -16.48 8.56 2.57
C ASP A 46 -15.83 7.52 3.48
N MET A 47 -16.11 7.55 4.78
CA MET A 47 -15.59 6.59 5.76
C MET A 47 -16.61 5.51 6.13
N ASP A 48 -17.34 4.99 5.14
CA ASP A 48 -18.22 3.86 5.40
C ASP A 48 -17.41 2.55 5.57
N PHE A 49 -17.53 1.96 6.76
CA PHE A 49 -16.91 0.68 7.09
C PHE A 49 -17.86 -0.51 6.80
N ALA A 50 -19.10 -0.28 6.38
CA ALA A 50 -20.02 -1.36 6.02
C ALA A 50 -19.49 -2.20 4.83
N GLN A 51 -18.74 -1.57 3.92
CA GLN A 51 -18.10 -2.23 2.77
C GLN A 51 -16.97 -3.21 3.15
N LEU A 52 -16.53 -3.24 4.43
CA LEU A 52 -15.53 -4.20 4.94
C LEU A 52 -16.13 -5.57 5.32
N THR A 53 -17.44 -5.74 5.21
CA THR A 53 -18.11 -6.97 5.67
C THR A 53 -17.93 -8.15 4.72
N THR A 54 -17.51 -7.92 3.48
CA THR A 54 -17.25 -9.00 2.53
C THR A 54 -15.82 -9.54 2.67
N PRO A 55 -15.62 -10.87 2.67
CA PRO A 55 -14.29 -11.49 2.77
C PRO A 55 -13.31 -10.98 1.71
N GLU A 56 -13.80 -10.71 0.50
CA GLU A 56 -13.01 -10.21 -0.61
C GLU A 56 -12.43 -8.81 -0.32
N ALA A 57 -13.23 -7.93 0.28
CA ALA A 57 -12.80 -6.60 0.67
C ALA A 57 -11.74 -6.66 1.79
N VAL A 58 -11.87 -7.60 2.73
CA VAL A 58 -10.88 -7.80 3.80
C VAL A 58 -9.54 -8.27 3.22
N ILE A 59 -9.55 -9.26 2.34
CA ILE A 59 -8.33 -9.78 1.69
C ILE A 59 -7.62 -8.68 0.91
N GLN A 60 -8.38 -7.89 0.14
CA GLN A 60 -7.86 -6.76 -0.62
C GLN A 60 -7.15 -5.74 0.29
N LYS A 61 -7.74 -5.40 1.43
CA LYS A 61 -7.18 -4.43 2.38
C LYS A 61 -5.95 -4.94 3.11
N ILE A 62 -5.92 -6.23 3.45
CA ILE A 62 -4.71 -6.88 3.95
C ILE A 62 -3.61 -6.81 2.88
N GLY A 63 -3.96 -7.05 1.61
CA GLY A 63 -3.06 -6.91 0.47
C GLY A 63 -2.49 -5.49 0.32
N HIS A 64 -3.33 -4.48 0.51
CA HIS A 64 -2.94 -3.06 0.54
C HIS A 64 -1.91 -2.77 1.65
N ALA A 65 -2.26 -3.06 2.91
CA ALA A 65 -1.34 -2.89 4.04
C ALA A 65 -0.02 -3.64 3.84
N PHE A 66 -0.06 -4.88 3.35
CA PHE A 66 1.13 -5.67 3.06
C PHE A 66 1.97 -5.08 1.90
N SER A 67 1.33 -4.58 0.85
CA SER A 67 2.00 -3.98 -0.31
C SER A 67 2.80 -2.74 0.09
N PHE A 68 2.21 -1.90 0.94
CA PHE A 68 2.86 -0.69 1.46
C PHE A 68 3.92 -0.99 2.53
N PHE A 69 3.75 -2.07 3.30
CA PHE A 69 4.81 -2.59 4.16
C PHE A 69 6.07 -2.96 3.35
N VAL A 70 5.90 -3.77 2.30
CA VAL A 70 7.00 -4.20 1.43
C VAL A 70 7.61 -3.02 0.67
N LEU A 71 6.78 -2.09 0.18
CA LEU A 71 7.24 -0.87 -0.49
C LEU A 71 8.12 -0.04 0.45
N THR A 72 7.69 0.17 1.70
CA THR A 72 8.46 0.92 2.71
C THR A 72 9.81 0.25 2.99
N TYR A 73 9.84 -1.08 3.09
CA TYR A 73 11.09 -1.84 3.22
C TYR A 73 12.03 -1.63 2.04
N LEU A 74 11.52 -1.73 0.81
CA LEU A 74 12.33 -1.58 -0.41
C LEU A 74 12.86 -0.15 -0.57
N LEU A 75 12.03 0.86 -0.28
CA LEU A 75 12.44 2.26 -0.26
C LEU A 75 13.49 2.52 0.82
N TRP A 76 13.29 1.98 2.04
CA TRP A 76 14.27 2.08 3.10
C TRP A 76 15.61 1.44 2.70
N LYS A 77 15.58 0.26 2.08
CA LYS A 77 16.79 -0.40 1.59
C LYS A 77 17.50 0.37 0.48
N GLN A 78 16.76 1.18 -0.30
CA GLN A 78 17.29 1.97 -1.40
C GLN A 78 17.85 3.33 -0.96
N TRP A 79 17.18 4.01 -0.02
CA TRP A 79 17.56 5.35 0.46
C TRP A 79 18.33 5.33 1.78
N ASN A 80 18.36 4.18 2.45
CA ASN A 80 18.95 3.96 3.78
C ASN A 80 18.44 4.96 4.85
N ASN A 81 17.27 5.56 4.61
CA ASN A 81 16.68 6.56 5.48
C ASN A 81 15.19 6.25 5.67
N ILE A 82 14.84 5.84 6.89
CA ILE A 82 13.48 5.41 7.24
C ILE A 82 12.46 6.55 7.12
N LYS A 83 12.86 7.80 7.43
CA LYS A 83 11.96 8.96 7.36
C LYS A 83 11.55 9.23 5.91
N TRP A 84 12.54 9.29 5.01
CA TRP A 84 12.28 9.47 3.58
C TRP A 84 11.53 8.28 2.98
N ALA A 85 11.87 7.05 3.36
CA ALA A 85 11.17 5.85 2.89
C ALA A 85 9.69 5.85 3.28
N SER A 86 9.39 6.21 4.53
CA SER A 86 8.02 6.29 5.04
C SER A 86 7.24 7.42 4.37
N ALA A 87 7.86 8.59 4.21
CA ALA A 87 7.25 9.71 3.49
C ALA A 87 6.96 9.35 2.02
N GLY A 88 7.90 8.69 1.34
CA GLY A 88 7.71 8.23 -0.04
C GLY A 88 6.60 7.19 -0.17
N ALA A 89 6.54 6.20 0.74
CA ALA A 89 5.48 5.20 0.77
C ALA A 89 4.11 5.84 1.03
N PHE A 90 4.03 6.80 1.96
CA PHE A 90 2.79 7.51 2.28
C PHE A 90 2.30 8.37 1.12
N MET A 91 3.19 9.13 0.48
CA MET A 91 2.87 9.90 -0.73
C MET A 91 2.39 8.98 -1.85
N PHE A 92 2.99 7.80 -1.98
CA PHE A 92 2.57 6.81 -2.97
C PHE A 92 1.20 6.21 -2.64
N ALA A 93 0.86 5.99 -1.37
CA ALA A 93 -0.45 5.51 -0.94
C ALA A 93 -1.57 6.49 -1.31
N VAL A 94 -1.37 7.78 -1.00
CA VAL A 94 -2.30 8.83 -1.39
C VAL A 94 -2.44 8.89 -2.92
N PHE A 95 -1.32 8.78 -3.64
CA PHE A 95 -1.33 8.79 -5.11
C PHE A 95 -2.10 7.60 -5.71
N THR A 96 -1.90 6.39 -5.18
CA THR A 96 -2.60 5.20 -5.68
C THR A 96 -4.10 5.29 -5.40
N GLU A 97 -4.51 5.79 -4.25
CA GLU A 97 -5.93 5.95 -3.91
C GLU A 97 -6.61 7.00 -4.80
N ILE A 98 -5.91 8.10 -5.13
CA ILE A 98 -6.40 9.07 -6.11
C ILE A 98 -6.55 8.43 -7.50
N ILE A 99 -5.57 7.61 -7.92
CA ILE A 99 -5.67 6.89 -9.20
C ILE A 99 -6.85 5.93 -9.21
N GLN A 100 -7.08 5.18 -8.12
CA GLN A 100 -8.16 4.21 -8.03
C GLN A 100 -9.55 4.82 -8.29
N LEU A 101 -9.78 6.07 -7.89
CA LEU A 101 -11.02 6.81 -8.20
C LEU A 101 -11.28 6.87 -9.71
N PHE A 102 -10.24 7.05 -10.52
CA PHE A 102 -10.36 7.10 -11.99
C PHE A 102 -10.58 5.73 -12.62
N PHE A 103 -10.39 4.63 -11.90
CA PHE A 103 -10.57 3.26 -12.41
C PHE A 103 -11.86 2.60 -11.88
N SER A 104 -12.86 3.42 -11.53
CA SER A 104 -14.18 2.99 -11.02
C SER A 104 -14.11 2.15 -9.74
N ARG A 105 -13.04 2.33 -8.95
CA ARG A 105 -12.87 1.67 -7.67
C ARG A 105 -13.15 2.65 -6.53
N ASN A 106 -13.57 2.13 -5.39
CA ASN A 106 -13.83 2.91 -4.18
C ASN A 106 -12.53 3.40 -3.53
N GLY A 107 -11.77 4.24 -4.24
CA GLY A 107 -10.58 4.90 -3.71
C GLY A 107 -11.00 5.82 -2.56
N CYS A 108 -10.42 5.61 -1.38
CA CYS A 108 -10.94 6.20 -0.16
C CYS A 108 -9.81 6.53 0.81
N ILE A 109 -9.98 7.61 1.58
CA ILE A 109 -9.04 7.97 2.66
C ILE A 109 -8.88 6.84 3.69
N ARG A 110 -9.89 6.00 3.88
CA ARG A 110 -9.82 4.79 4.70
C ARG A 110 -8.75 3.82 4.20
N ASP A 111 -8.60 3.67 2.89
CA ASP A 111 -7.64 2.75 2.32
C ASP A 111 -6.21 3.34 2.39
N VAL A 112 -6.07 4.68 2.31
CA VAL A 112 -4.82 5.39 2.74
C VAL A 112 -4.47 5.10 4.20
N LEU A 113 -5.45 5.07 5.10
CA LEU A 113 -5.22 4.73 6.52
C LEU A 113 -4.74 3.28 6.68
N ILE A 114 -5.31 2.34 5.92
CA ILE A 114 -4.90 0.93 5.91
C ILE A 114 -3.47 0.79 5.36
N ASP A 115 -3.14 1.48 4.27
CA ASP A 115 -1.78 1.54 3.73
C ASP A 115 -0.80 2.10 4.77
N SER A 116 -1.22 3.14 5.49
CA SER A 116 -0.46 3.76 6.57
C SER A 116 -0.21 2.80 7.74
N VAL A 117 -1.14 1.88 8.04
CA VAL A 117 -0.92 0.79 9.01
C VAL A 117 0.23 -0.11 8.55
N GLY A 118 0.27 -0.46 7.27
CA GLY A 118 1.39 -1.21 6.68
C GLY A 118 2.75 -0.52 6.85
N ILE A 119 2.80 0.78 6.59
CA ILE A 119 4.01 1.62 6.78
C ILE A 119 4.40 1.64 8.27
N ALA A 120 3.44 1.89 9.17
CA ALA A 120 3.67 1.96 10.61
C ALA A 120 4.18 0.63 11.18
N LEU A 121 3.64 -0.50 10.73
CA LEU A 121 4.13 -1.84 11.10
C LEU A 121 5.60 -2.03 10.74
N PHE A 122 6.01 -1.56 9.55
CA PHE A 122 7.42 -1.62 9.15
C PHE A 122 8.31 -0.77 10.07
N ILE A 123 7.91 0.47 10.34
CA ILE A 123 8.65 1.37 11.25
C ILE A 123 8.78 0.76 12.65
N GLY A 124 7.69 0.18 13.17
CA GLY A 124 7.68 -0.48 14.48
C GLY A 124 8.66 -1.66 14.55
N LEU A 125 8.60 -2.57 13.57
CA LEU A 125 9.53 -3.70 13.48
C LEU A 125 10.99 -3.24 13.30
N PHE A 126 11.22 -2.21 12.48
CA PHE A 126 12.54 -1.63 12.30
C PHE A 126 13.11 -1.06 13.61
N GLY A 127 12.28 -0.34 14.38
CA GLY A 127 12.65 0.18 15.70
C GLY A 127 13.00 -0.93 16.70
N LEU A 128 12.17 -1.97 16.77
CA LEU A 128 12.40 -3.14 17.65
C LEU A 128 13.68 -3.89 17.26
N ALA A 129 13.92 -4.11 15.97
CA ALA A 129 15.13 -4.76 15.49
C ALA A 129 16.38 -3.92 15.82
N LYS A 130 16.32 -2.60 15.66
CA LYS A 130 17.43 -1.70 15.99
C LYS A 130 17.73 -1.72 17.50
N ARG A 131 16.69 -1.70 18.34
CA ARG A 131 16.83 -1.78 19.81
C ARG A 131 17.49 -3.09 20.24
N LYS A 132 17.02 -4.24 19.75
CA LYS A 132 17.62 -5.55 20.05
C LYS A 132 19.10 -5.65 19.67
N ARG A 133 19.50 -5.05 18.54
CA ARG A 133 20.93 -5.01 18.17
C ARG A 133 21.74 -4.18 19.16
N HIS A 134 21.22 -3.05 19.62
CA HIS A 134 21.92 -2.20 20.59
C HIS A 134 22.11 -2.93 21.93
N GLU A 135 21.08 -3.63 22.41
CA GLU A 135 21.14 -4.45 23.63
C GLU A 135 22.14 -5.62 23.52
N MET A 136 22.34 -6.20 22.33
CA MET A 136 23.38 -7.21 22.09
C MET A 136 24.80 -6.61 22.14
N TYR A 137 25.03 -5.43 21.56
CA TYR A 137 26.36 -4.80 21.58
C TYR A 137 26.77 -4.25 22.96
N GLU A 138 25.84 -3.89 23.84
CA GLU A 138 26.17 -3.52 25.22
C GLU A 138 26.52 -4.73 26.11
N LYS A 139 26.21 -5.95 25.65
CA LYS A 139 26.42 -7.18 26.41
C LYS A 139 27.76 -7.87 26.10
N TYR A 140 28.54 -7.35 25.15
CA TYR A 140 29.87 -7.82 24.73
C TYR A 140 30.87 -6.68 24.82
#